data_AF-A0A653MUD4-F1
#
_entry.id   AF-A0A653MUD4-F1
#
_cell.length_a   1.000
_cell.length_b   1.000
_cell.length_c   1.000
_cell.angle_alpha   90.00
_cell.angle_beta   90.00
_cell.angle_gamma   90.00
#
_symmetry.space_group_name_H-M   'P 1'
#
loop_
_entity.id
_entity.type
_entity.pdbx_description
1 polymer ?
#
loop_
_entity_poly.entity_id
_entity_poly.type
_entity_poly.pdbx_seq_one_letter_code
_entity_poly.pdbx_strand_id
1 'polypeptide(L)'
;MVMAGLSISNVIGVPAATWLGQTYGWRLLFILVGLLGILTLMLIWWFVPFHKAHPDASIRRELGALKRLQVWLAILIGIVGFGGFFATYTYISHTMTNVAGLPSALIPLVVALYGLGMVAGNMVGGRIADKSVMGTLYSVLPAIAVALVVYAIAAHWAWSALVMVFVVGAAGSMLIPALQTRLLDASPDAPSLASSLNHAALNVANALGAFLGGLVIAWGWGYVAPALVGACLAVLGLGVALASGLLERKKPLAA
;
A
#
# COMPACT_ATOMS: atom_id res chain seq x y z
N MET A 1 13.43 -13.16 -4.62
CA MET A 1 13.28 -12.70 -6.02
C MET A 1 11.82 -12.42 -6.41
N VAL A 2 10.82 -13.08 -5.83
CA VAL A 2 9.38 -12.78 -6.08
C VAL A 2 9.02 -11.31 -5.84
N MET A 3 9.49 -10.71 -4.73
CA MET A 3 9.25 -9.29 -4.44
C MET A 3 9.89 -8.32 -5.45
N ALA A 4 10.92 -8.75 -6.19
CA ALA A 4 11.52 -7.92 -7.25
C ALA A 4 10.56 -7.74 -8.43
N GLY A 5 9.72 -8.74 -8.72
CA GLY A 5 8.68 -8.63 -9.76
C GLY A 5 7.67 -7.53 -9.47
N LEU A 6 7.26 -7.36 -8.21
CA LEU A 6 6.37 -6.28 -7.79
C LEU A 6 7.04 -4.90 -7.98
N SER A 7 8.31 -4.78 -7.59
CA SER A 7 9.09 -3.54 -7.80
C SER A 7 9.22 -3.18 -9.27
N ILE A 8 9.58 -4.15 -10.12
CA ILE A 8 9.68 -3.95 -11.57
C ILE A 8 8.32 -3.55 -12.16
N SER A 9 7.24 -4.21 -11.72
CA SER A 9 5.88 -3.88 -12.16
C SER A 9 5.50 -2.44 -11.83
N ASN A 10 5.74 -1.97 -10.60
CA ASN A 10 5.40 -0.60 -10.21
C ASN A 10 6.24 0.47 -10.93
N VAL A 11 7.52 0.19 -11.20
CA VAL A 11 8.45 1.17 -11.80
C VAL A 11 8.38 1.18 -13.33
N ILE A 12 8.10 0.04 -13.97
CA ILE A 12 8.12 -0.10 -15.44
C ILE A 12 6.73 -0.47 -15.96
N GLY A 13 6.11 -1.48 -15.36
CA GLY A 13 4.81 -2.00 -15.80
C GLY A 13 3.68 -0.98 -15.74
N VAL A 14 3.51 -0.28 -14.61
CA VAL A 14 2.43 0.70 -14.44
C VAL A 14 2.60 1.92 -15.37
N PRO A 15 3.80 2.52 -15.53
CA PRO A 15 4.02 3.57 -16.52
C PRO A 15 3.76 3.11 -17.96
N ALA A 16 4.24 1.91 -18.33
CA ALA A 16 3.98 1.35 -19.66
C ALA A 16 2.48 1.12 -19.89
N ALA A 17 1.77 0.59 -18.89
CA ALA A 17 0.32 0.44 -18.89
C ALA A 17 -0.40 1.78 -19.02
N THR A 18 0.04 2.80 -18.28
CA THR A 18 -0.53 4.15 -18.33
C THR A 18 -0.36 4.75 -19.72
N TRP A 19 0.84 4.68 -20.29
CA TRP A 19 1.13 5.17 -21.64
C TRP A 19 0.33 4.44 -22.72
N LEU A 20 0.24 3.11 -22.64
CA LEU A 20 -0.58 2.29 -23.56
C LEU A 20 -2.06 2.66 -23.44
N GLY A 21 -2.57 2.83 -22.22
CA GLY A 21 -3.96 3.21 -21.96
C GLY A 21 -4.30 4.60 -22.50
N GLN A 22 -3.37 5.55 -22.41
CA GLN A 22 -3.53 6.89 -22.99
C GLN A 22 -3.50 6.89 -24.53
N THR A 23 -2.64 6.06 -25.14
CA THR A 23 -2.39 6.08 -26.59
C THR A 23 -3.38 5.22 -27.37
N TYR A 24 -3.68 4.03 -26.86
CA TYR A 24 -4.46 3.00 -27.57
C TYR A 24 -5.79 2.67 -26.87
N GLY A 25 -6.10 3.35 -25.76
CA GLY A 25 -7.31 3.15 -24.99
C GLY A 25 -7.21 2.01 -23.98
N TRP A 26 -8.01 2.11 -22.92
CA TRP A 26 -8.03 1.18 -21.79
C TRP A 26 -8.46 -0.26 -22.17
N ARG A 27 -9.16 -0.45 -23.29
CA ARG A 27 -9.61 -1.78 -23.75
C ARG A 27 -8.44 -2.66 -24.15
N LEU A 28 -7.46 -2.11 -24.88
CA LEU A 28 -6.25 -2.85 -25.27
C LEU A 28 -5.46 -3.27 -24.04
N LEU A 29 -5.41 -2.42 -23.00
CA LEU A 29 -4.77 -2.76 -21.73
C LEU A 29 -5.35 -4.04 -21.13
N PHE A 30 -6.68 -4.15 -21.03
CA PHE A 30 -7.32 -5.35 -20.48
C PHE A 30 -7.07 -6.60 -21.32
N ILE A 31 -7.02 -6.47 -22.65
CA ILE A 31 -6.66 -7.58 -23.54
C ILE A 31 -5.22 -8.05 -23.25
N LEU A 32 -4.26 -7.12 -23.18
CA LEU A 32 -2.87 -7.43 -22.90
C LEU A 32 -2.70 -8.08 -21.51
N VAL A 33 -3.35 -7.55 -20.48
CA VAL A 33 -3.36 -8.14 -19.13
C VAL A 33 -3.94 -9.56 -19.17
N GLY A 34 -5.02 -9.78 -19.91
CA GLY A 34 -5.62 -11.10 -20.11
C GLY A 34 -4.65 -12.09 -20.78
N LEU A 35 -3.97 -11.67 -21.85
CA LEU A 35 -2.97 -12.49 -22.55
C LEU A 35 -1.77 -12.83 -21.66
N LEU A 36 -1.27 -11.85 -20.89
CA LEU A 36 -0.20 -12.08 -19.92
C LEU A 36 -0.65 -13.03 -18.80
N GLY A 37 -1.92 -12.97 -18.39
CA GLY A 37 -2.52 -13.92 -17.45
C GLY A 37 -2.51 -15.35 -18.00
N ILE A 38 -2.95 -15.54 -19.24
CA ILE A 38 -2.92 -16.84 -19.92
C ILE A 38 -1.47 -17.36 -20.03
N LEU A 39 -0.54 -16.50 -20.44
CA LEU A 39 0.88 -16.85 -20.50
C LEU A 39 1.43 -17.26 -19.13
N THR A 40 1.07 -16.53 -18.08
CA THR A 40 1.48 -16.86 -16.71
C THR A 40 0.94 -18.23 -16.28
N LEU A 41 -0.31 -18.56 -16.59
CA LEU A 41 -0.89 -19.88 -16.32
C LEU A 41 -0.16 -20.99 -17.07
N MET A 42 0.18 -20.78 -18.35
CA MET A 42 0.95 -21.75 -19.15
C MET A 42 2.34 -21.98 -18.55
N LEU A 43 3.03 -20.92 -18.15
CA LEU A 43 4.35 -21.01 -17.52
C LEU A 43 4.29 -21.74 -16.18
N ILE A 44 3.28 -21.47 -15.35
CA ILE A 44 3.08 -22.21 -14.09
C ILE A 44 2.84 -23.69 -14.39
N TRP A 45 1.98 -24.01 -15.36
CA TRP A 45 1.66 -25.38 -15.71
C TRP A 45 2.87 -26.19 -16.21
N TRP A 46 3.78 -25.57 -16.96
CA TRP A 46 4.96 -26.23 -17.48
C TRP A 46 6.16 -26.27 -16.52
N PHE A 47 6.37 -25.22 -15.73
CA PHE A 47 7.63 -25.04 -14.99
C PHE A 47 7.50 -25.23 -13.48
N VAL A 48 6.30 -25.16 -12.89
CA VAL A 48 6.13 -25.30 -11.43
C VAL A 48 5.82 -26.76 -11.09
N PRO A 49 6.73 -27.48 -10.42
CA PRO A 49 6.47 -28.86 -10.03
C PRO A 49 5.39 -28.92 -8.93
N PHE A 50 4.58 -29.98 -8.97
CA PHE A 50 3.57 -30.22 -7.94
C PHE A 50 4.22 -30.47 -6.58
N HIS A 51 3.84 -29.67 -5.59
CA HIS A 51 4.24 -29.85 -4.19
C HIS A 51 3.03 -30.31 -3.37
N LYS A 52 3.20 -31.39 -2.60
CA LYS A 52 2.15 -31.86 -1.67
C LYS A 52 1.96 -30.83 -0.56
N ALA A 53 0.72 -30.70 -0.09
CA ALA A 53 0.40 -29.86 1.07
C ALA A 53 1.22 -30.31 2.29
N HIS A 54 1.62 -29.35 3.13
CA HIS A 54 2.31 -29.65 4.38
C HIS A 54 1.41 -30.55 5.26
N PRO A 55 1.93 -31.63 5.88
CA PRO A 55 1.13 -32.55 6.69
C PRO A 55 0.38 -31.88 7.84
N ASP A 56 0.94 -30.79 8.37
CA ASP A 56 0.40 -30.03 9.51
C ASP A 56 -0.49 -28.85 9.07
N ALA A 57 -0.73 -28.67 7.76
CA ALA A 57 -1.56 -27.59 7.25
C ALA A 57 -3.03 -27.82 7.65
N SER A 58 -3.59 -26.93 8.47
CA SER A 58 -4.96 -27.04 8.96
C SER A 58 -5.67 -25.69 8.90
N ILE A 59 -6.69 -25.61 8.04
CA ILE A 59 -7.55 -24.43 7.90
C ILE A 59 -8.15 -24.02 9.25
N ARG A 60 -8.57 -25.00 10.07
CA ARG A 60 -9.17 -24.74 11.38
C ARG A 60 -8.17 -24.11 12.36
N ARG A 61 -6.90 -24.56 12.32
CA ARG A 61 -5.83 -23.98 13.13
C ARG A 61 -5.55 -22.55 12.70
N GLU A 62 -5.45 -22.32 11.38
CA GLU A 62 -5.20 -20.99 10.83
C GLU A 62 -6.30 -19.99 11.20
N LEU A 63 -7.58 -20.35 10.99
CA LEU A 63 -8.72 -19.52 11.37
C LEU A 63 -8.77 -19.20 12.88
N GLY A 64 -8.12 -20.00 13.72
CA GLY A 64 -7.95 -19.73 15.13
C GLY A 64 -7.23 -18.40 15.42
N ALA A 65 -6.38 -17.93 14.51
CA ALA A 65 -5.69 -16.65 14.64
C ALA A 65 -6.66 -15.44 14.67
N LEU A 66 -7.82 -15.54 14.01
CA LEU A 66 -8.84 -14.48 14.02
C LEU A 66 -9.48 -14.26 15.39
N LYS A 67 -9.28 -15.17 16.35
CA LYS A 67 -9.73 -14.95 17.74
C LYS A 67 -8.84 -13.95 18.49
N ARG A 68 -7.65 -13.65 17.97
CA ARG A 68 -6.66 -12.80 18.64
C ARG A 68 -6.94 -11.33 18.31
N LEU A 69 -7.18 -10.53 19.34
CA LEU A 69 -7.43 -9.10 19.20
C LEU A 69 -6.29 -8.37 18.47
N GLN A 70 -5.04 -8.76 18.70
CA GLN A 70 -3.89 -8.12 18.06
C GLN A 70 -3.86 -8.30 16.53
N VAL A 71 -4.43 -9.39 16.01
CA VAL A 71 -4.58 -9.58 14.55
C VAL A 71 -5.53 -8.53 13.98
N TRP A 72 -6.68 -8.30 14.62
CA TRP A 72 -7.64 -7.27 14.20
C TRP A 72 -7.09 -5.87 14.34
N LEU A 73 -6.34 -5.58 15.40
CA LEU A 73 -5.69 -4.29 15.56
C LEU A 73 -4.64 -4.05 14.48
N ALA A 74 -3.82 -5.05 14.15
CA ALA A 74 -2.86 -4.95 13.05
C ALA A 74 -3.54 -4.74 11.68
N ILE A 75 -4.62 -5.47 11.41
CA ILE A 75 -5.47 -5.26 10.22
C ILE A 75 -6.00 -3.82 10.20
N LEU A 76 -6.52 -3.32 11.32
CA LEU A 76 -7.10 -1.99 11.41
C LEU A 76 -6.07 -0.87 11.24
N ILE A 77 -4.85 -1.04 11.79
CA ILE A 77 -3.73 -0.13 11.51
C ILE A 77 -3.44 -0.11 10.01
N GLY A 78 -3.45 -1.27 9.34
CA GLY A 78 -3.29 -1.35 7.90
C GLY A 78 -4.38 -0.61 7.14
N ILE A 79 -5.65 -0.95 7.40
CA ILE A 79 -6.80 -0.36 6.69
C ILE A 79 -6.83 1.17 6.85
N VAL A 80 -6.71 1.65 8.08
CA VAL A 80 -6.85 3.07 8.41
C VAL A 80 -5.55 3.82 8.07
N GLY A 81 -4.39 3.29 8.45
CA GLY A 81 -3.09 3.94 8.21
C GLY A 81 -2.69 4.05 6.74
N PHE A 82 -3.06 3.08 5.89
CA PHE A 82 -2.77 3.14 4.43
C PHE A 82 -3.77 3.97 3.62
N GLY A 83 -4.95 4.28 4.16
CA GLY A 83 -6.02 4.89 3.37
C GLY A 83 -5.58 6.18 2.67
N GLY A 84 -4.72 6.98 3.30
CA GLY A 84 -4.21 8.22 2.72
C GLY A 84 -3.22 8.08 1.58
N PHE A 85 -2.35 7.07 1.67
CA PHE A 85 -1.44 6.70 0.60
C PHE A 85 -2.22 6.32 -0.66
N PHE A 86 -3.23 5.46 -0.51
CA PHE A 86 -4.05 5.06 -1.65
C PHE A 86 -4.96 6.17 -2.16
N ALA A 87 -5.57 6.97 -1.29
CA ALA A 87 -6.40 8.12 -1.70
C ALA A 87 -5.62 9.07 -2.63
N THR A 88 -4.38 9.38 -2.27
CA THR A 88 -3.52 10.26 -3.08
C THR A 88 -3.13 9.59 -4.39
N TYR A 89 -2.76 8.30 -4.35
CA TYR A 89 -2.39 7.55 -5.56
C TYR A 89 -3.55 7.42 -6.55
N THR A 90 -4.76 7.11 -6.08
CA THR A 90 -5.96 6.94 -6.92
C THR A 90 -6.25 8.18 -7.75
N TYR A 91 -6.07 9.37 -7.18
CA TYR A 91 -6.37 10.66 -7.84
C TYR A 91 -5.11 11.41 -8.30
N ILE A 92 -3.96 10.74 -8.34
CA ILE A 92 -2.67 11.39 -8.63
C ILE A 92 -2.65 12.04 -10.01
N SER A 93 -3.22 11.37 -11.02
CA SER A 93 -3.28 11.89 -12.39
C SER A 93 -4.05 13.22 -12.43
N HIS A 94 -5.25 13.25 -11.83
CA HIS A 94 -6.05 14.46 -11.76
C HIS A 94 -5.39 15.57 -10.94
N THR A 95 -4.71 15.22 -9.85
CA THR A 95 -3.98 16.22 -9.05
C THR A 95 -2.84 16.82 -9.86
N MET A 96 -2.04 16.00 -10.54
CA MET A 96 -0.91 16.46 -11.33
C MET A 96 -1.33 17.27 -12.56
N THR A 97 -2.40 16.89 -13.25
CA THR A 97 -2.86 17.64 -14.44
C THR A 97 -3.63 18.89 -14.06
N ASN A 98 -4.61 18.79 -13.16
CA ASN A 98 -5.56 19.88 -12.90
C ASN A 98 -5.08 20.86 -11.83
N VAL A 99 -4.15 20.45 -10.94
CA VAL A 99 -3.64 21.31 -9.86
C VAL A 99 -2.19 21.70 -10.12
N ALA A 100 -1.32 20.73 -10.40
CA ALA A 100 0.10 21.02 -10.65
C ALA A 100 0.37 21.53 -12.07
N GLY A 101 -0.62 21.48 -12.97
CA GLY A 101 -0.53 21.95 -14.35
C GLY A 101 0.38 21.11 -15.26
N LEU A 102 0.68 19.87 -14.88
CA LEU A 102 1.53 18.98 -15.67
C LEU A 102 0.78 18.49 -16.93
N PRO A 103 1.45 18.45 -18.09
CA PRO A 103 0.92 17.78 -19.27
C PRO A 103 0.58 16.31 -19.00
N SER A 104 -0.54 15.82 -19.55
CA SER A 104 -0.98 14.43 -19.39
C SER A 104 0.06 13.40 -19.89
N ALA A 105 0.89 13.79 -20.86
CA ALA A 105 2.00 13.00 -21.39
C ALA A 105 3.09 12.67 -20.36
N LEU A 106 3.18 13.43 -19.26
CA LEU A 106 4.14 13.19 -18.17
C LEU A 106 3.59 12.28 -17.07
N ILE A 107 2.30 11.92 -17.09
CA ILE A 107 1.69 11.09 -16.04
C ILE A 107 2.33 9.69 -15.93
N PRO A 108 2.73 9.01 -17.01
CA PRO A 108 3.52 7.79 -16.89
C PRO A 108 4.79 7.96 -16.04
N LEU A 109 5.49 9.11 -16.18
CA LEU A 109 6.68 9.43 -15.38
C LEU A 109 6.33 9.71 -13.91
N VAL A 110 5.23 10.41 -13.65
CA VAL A 110 4.72 10.65 -12.28
C VAL A 110 4.48 9.32 -11.57
N VAL A 111 3.79 8.39 -12.22
CA VAL A 111 3.49 7.09 -11.61
C VAL A 111 4.75 6.24 -11.47
N ALA A 112 5.70 6.35 -12.40
CA ALA A 112 7.03 5.73 -12.27
C ALA A 112 7.76 6.26 -11.03
N LEU A 113 7.71 7.57 -10.80
CA LEU A 113 8.33 8.24 -9.66
C LEU A 113 7.69 7.81 -8.33
N TYR A 114 6.36 7.67 -8.31
CA TYR A 114 5.65 7.09 -7.18
C TYR A 114 6.11 5.65 -6.91
N GLY A 115 6.22 4.83 -7.97
CA GLY A 115 6.73 3.46 -7.90
C GLY A 115 8.17 3.37 -7.39
N LEU A 116 9.05 4.27 -7.83
CA LEU A 116 10.42 4.38 -7.31
C LEU A 116 10.44 4.74 -5.82
N GLY A 117 9.58 5.68 -5.42
CA GLY A 117 9.33 5.99 -4.02
C GLY A 117 8.93 4.74 -3.24
N MET A 118 7.95 4.00 -3.76
CA MET A 118 7.49 2.75 -3.13
C MET A 118 8.62 1.74 -2.95
N VAL A 119 9.47 1.53 -3.96
CA VAL A 119 10.61 0.61 -3.86
C VAL A 119 11.58 1.07 -2.78
N ALA A 120 11.98 2.35 -2.80
CA ALA A 120 12.89 2.91 -1.81
C ALA A 120 12.33 2.80 -0.39
N GLY A 121 11.06 3.18 -0.20
CA GLY A 121 10.39 3.12 1.09
C GLY A 121 10.23 1.69 1.61
N ASN A 122 9.94 0.71 0.74
CA ASN A 122 9.82 -0.68 1.17
C ASN A 122 11.17 -1.23 1.66
N MET A 123 12.27 -0.86 0.99
CA MET A 123 13.62 -1.24 1.42
C MET A 123 14.03 -0.59 2.74
N VAL A 124 13.75 0.71 2.91
CA VAL A 124 14.05 1.43 4.15
C VAL A 124 13.16 0.93 5.29
N GLY A 125 11.87 0.76 5.02
CA GLY A 125 10.84 0.24 5.93
C GLY A 125 11.19 -1.13 6.48
N GLY A 126 11.67 -2.04 5.64
CA GLY A 126 12.15 -3.35 6.07
C GLY A 126 13.28 -3.23 7.09
N ARG A 127 14.31 -2.43 6.79
CA ARG A 127 15.48 -2.26 7.68
C ARG A 127 15.13 -1.64 9.03
N ILE A 128 14.17 -0.71 9.09
CA ILE A 128 13.73 -0.12 10.36
C ILE A 128 12.79 -1.06 11.11
N ALA A 129 11.95 -1.82 10.40
CA ALA A 129 11.07 -2.84 10.99
C ALA A 129 11.86 -3.97 11.66
N ASP A 130 13.00 -4.36 11.08
CA ASP A 130 13.92 -5.35 11.65
C ASP A 130 14.45 -4.92 13.03
N LYS A 131 14.54 -3.61 13.31
CA LYS A 131 14.94 -3.09 14.63
C LYS A 131 13.79 -3.10 15.63
N SER A 132 12.63 -2.60 15.20
CA SER A 132 11.41 -2.59 16.01
C SER A 132 10.19 -2.41 15.12
N VAL A 133 9.33 -3.43 15.09
CA VAL A 133 8.07 -3.40 14.34
C VAL A 133 7.18 -2.26 14.83
N MET A 134 6.86 -2.22 16.13
CA MET A 134 6.02 -1.16 16.69
C MET A 134 6.69 0.21 16.63
N GLY A 135 8.01 0.30 16.86
CA GLY A 135 8.76 1.55 16.71
C GLY A 135 8.66 2.11 15.28
N THR A 136 8.70 1.23 14.28
CA THR A 136 8.49 1.59 12.88
C THR A 136 7.08 2.14 12.66
N LEU A 137 6.03 1.44 13.10
CA LEU A 137 4.65 1.92 12.99
C LEU A 137 4.47 3.32 13.62
N TYR A 138 5.03 3.53 14.81
CA TYR A 138 4.94 4.81 15.53
C TYR A 138 5.70 5.95 14.85
N SER A 139 6.78 5.67 14.14
CA SER A 139 7.55 6.67 13.40
C SER A 139 6.96 6.97 12.01
N VAL A 140 6.50 5.95 11.30
CA VAL A 140 6.12 6.05 9.89
C VAL A 140 4.71 6.64 9.73
N LEU A 141 3.75 6.31 10.61
CA LEU A 141 2.39 6.87 10.52
C LEU A 141 2.36 8.42 10.64
N PRO A 142 3.06 9.05 11.61
CA PRO A 142 3.22 10.50 11.61
C PRO A 142 3.96 11.02 10.38
N ALA A 143 5.01 10.33 9.91
CA ALA A 143 5.76 10.75 8.74
C ALA A 143 4.89 10.76 7.48
N ILE A 144 3.99 9.78 7.32
CA ILE A 144 2.98 9.77 6.25
C ILE A 144 2.02 10.95 6.40
N ALA A 145 1.50 11.20 7.60
CA ALA A 145 0.59 12.32 7.82
C ALA A 145 1.24 13.66 7.43
N VAL A 146 2.49 13.89 7.87
CA VAL A 146 3.26 15.09 7.51
C VAL A 146 3.51 15.14 6.01
N ALA A 147 3.95 14.04 5.39
CA ALA A 147 4.19 13.98 3.96
C ALA A 147 2.94 14.31 3.14
N LEU A 148 1.76 13.85 3.57
CA LEU A 148 0.50 14.13 2.90
C LEU A 148 0.05 15.59 3.06
N VAL A 149 0.25 16.19 4.24
CA VAL A 149 -0.01 17.63 4.45
C VAL A 149 0.94 18.49 3.61
N VAL A 150 2.23 18.15 3.58
CA VAL A 150 3.22 18.86 2.76
C VAL A 150 2.91 18.67 1.28
N TYR A 151 2.51 17.47 0.85
CA TYR A 151 2.07 17.20 -0.51
C TYR A 151 0.89 18.07 -0.90
N ALA A 152 -0.09 18.25 0.00
CA ALA A 152 -1.26 19.07 -0.29
C ALA A 152 -0.90 20.51 -0.65
N ILE A 153 0.13 21.07 0.00
CA ILE A 153 0.64 22.41 -0.29
C ILE A 153 1.51 22.39 -1.56
N ALA A 154 2.43 21.42 -1.64
CA ALA A 154 3.40 21.31 -2.73
C ALA A 154 2.76 20.94 -4.09
N ALA A 155 1.56 20.36 -4.10
CA ALA A 155 0.85 19.95 -5.30
C ALA A 155 0.51 21.10 -6.26
N HIS A 156 0.58 22.35 -5.78
CA HIS A 156 0.31 23.55 -6.59
C HIS A 156 1.49 23.97 -7.48
N TRP A 157 2.68 23.40 -7.31
CA TRP A 157 3.83 23.65 -8.19
C TRP A 157 4.42 22.35 -8.71
N ALA A 158 4.57 22.24 -10.04
CA ALA A 158 4.97 21.02 -10.73
C ALA A 158 6.21 20.33 -10.13
N TRP A 159 7.30 21.09 -9.89
CA TRP A 159 8.55 20.52 -9.37
C TRP A 159 8.42 20.00 -7.93
N SER A 160 7.79 20.76 -7.04
CA SER A 160 7.57 20.31 -5.66
C SER A 160 6.57 19.15 -5.59
N ALA A 161 5.56 19.14 -6.46
CA ALA A 161 4.61 18.05 -6.59
C ALA A 161 5.31 16.74 -6.95
N LEU A 162 6.21 16.76 -7.95
CA LEU A 162 7.00 15.58 -8.34
C LEU A 162 7.85 15.03 -7.19
N VAL A 163 8.57 15.90 -6.48
CA VAL A 163 9.35 15.48 -5.30
C VAL A 163 8.44 14.85 -4.25
N MET A 164 7.29 15.46 -3.97
CA MET A 164 6.37 14.95 -2.97
C MET A 164 5.65 13.66 -3.42
N VAL A 165 5.47 13.42 -4.71
CA VAL A 165 4.98 12.13 -5.24
C VAL A 165 5.93 10.99 -4.86
N PHE A 166 7.24 11.20 -5.02
CA PHE A 166 8.25 10.23 -4.56
C PHE A 166 8.19 10.04 -3.04
N VAL A 167 8.14 11.14 -2.28
CA VAL A 167 8.14 11.11 -0.81
C VAL A 167 6.90 10.40 -0.26
N VAL A 168 5.71 10.67 -0.81
CA VAL A 168 4.47 9.99 -0.41
C VAL A 168 4.54 8.50 -0.77
N GLY A 169 5.03 8.18 -1.98
CA GLY A 169 5.29 6.81 -2.43
C GLY A 169 6.19 6.05 -1.45
N ALA A 170 7.27 6.69 -1.01
CA ALA A 170 8.22 6.12 -0.06
C ALA A 170 7.66 6.01 1.36
N ALA A 171 7.07 7.08 1.89
CA ALA A 171 6.54 7.10 3.26
C ALA A 171 5.46 6.03 3.45
N GLY A 172 4.53 5.90 2.50
CA GLY A 172 3.47 4.90 2.63
C GLY A 172 3.98 3.47 2.47
N SER A 173 4.93 3.21 1.56
CA SER A 173 5.44 1.84 1.39
C SER A 173 6.30 1.36 2.56
N MET A 174 6.88 2.27 3.37
CA MET A 174 7.60 1.92 4.59
C MET A 174 6.74 1.15 5.61
N LEU A 175 5.42 1.32 5.59
CA LEU A 175 4.51 0.58 6.46
C LEU A 175 4.36 -0.91 6.09
N ILE A 176 4.55 -1.27 4.81
CA ILE A 176 4.21 -2.61 4.30
C ILE A 176 4.96 -3.71 5.08
N PRO A 177 6.30 -3.64 5.25
CA PRO A 177 7.04 -4.68 5.97
C PRO A 177 6.63 -4.77 7.44
N ALA A 178 6.50 -3.62 8.11
CA ALA A 178 6.16 -3.58 9.53
C ALA A 178 4.76 -4.18 9.81
N LEU A 179 3.77 -3.91 8.96
CA LEU A 179 2.44 -4.52 9.10
C LEU A 179 2.46 -6.02 8.84
N GLN A 180 3.19 -6.46 7.82
CA GLN A 180 3.32 -7.88 7.51
C GLN A 180 3.98 -8.63 8.68
N THR A 181 5.10 -8.12 9.21
CA THR A 181 5.75 -8.69 10.39
C THR A 181 4.84 -8.65 11.60
N ARG A 182 4.13 -7.53 11.84
CA ARG A 182 3.20 -7.41 12.97
C ARG A 182 2.09 -8.47 12.94
N LEU A 183 1.53 -8.74 11.75
CA LEU A 183 0.51 -9.77 11.59
C LEU A 183 1.09 -11.16 11.84
N LEU A 184 2.29 -11.44 11.32
CA LEU A 184 3.00 -12.70 11.57
C LEU A 184 3.26 -12.90 13.06
N ASP A 185 3.78 -11.89 13.76
CA ASP A 185 4.02 -11.92 15.22
C ASP A 185 2.73 -12.13 16.00
N ALA A 186 1.61 -11.53 15.56
CA ALA A 186 0.31 -11.72 16.21
C ALA A 186 -0.29 -13.11 15.96
N SER A 187 0.20 -13.85 14.95
CA SER A 187 -0.34 -15.15 14.52
C SER A 187 0.73 -16.19 14.14
N PRO A 188 1.65 -16.54 15.06
CA PRO A 188 2.71 -17.54 14.84
C PRO A 188 2.21 -18.91 14.36
N ASP A 189 1.00 -19.31 14.76
CA ASP A 189 0.39 -20.59 14.36
C ASP A 189 -0.33 -20.54 13.01
N ALA A 190 -0.37 -19.39 12.33
CA ALA A 190 -1.14 -19.17 11.11
C ALA A 190 -0.45 -18.21 10.10
N PRO A 191 0.80 -18.48 9.69
CA PRO A 191 1.57 -17.54 8.86
C PRO A 191 0.98 -17.31 7.46
N SER A 192 0.35 -18.33 6.86
CA SER A 192 -0.31 -18.21 5.55
C SER A 192 -1.53 -17.28 5.63
N LEU A 193 -2.40 -17.49 6.62
CA LEU A 193 -3.52 -16.59 6.91
C LEU A 193 -3.04 -15.17 7.24
N ALA A 194 -1.98 -15.02 8.04
CA ALA A 194 -1.41 -13.71 8.39
C ALA A 194 -1.00 -12.91 7.13
N SER A 195 -0.25 -13.54 6.22
CA SER A 195 0.17 -12.93 4.97
C SER A 195 -1.04 -12.59 4.07
N SER A 196 -2.03 -13.48 4.00
CA SER A 196 -3.24 -13.26 3.22
C SER A 196 -4.09 -12.10 3.78
N LEU A 197 -4.23 -12.02 5.10
CA LEU A 197 -4.92 -10.93 5.80
C LEU A 197 -4.21 -9.59 5.60
N ASN A 198 -2.88 -9.57 5.55
CA ASN A 198 -2.12 -8.36 5.25
C ASN A 198 -2.52 -7.81 3.87
N HIS A 199 -2.51 -8.65 2.83
CA HIS A 199 -2.91 -8.24 1.49
C HIS A 199 -4.40 -7.86 1.41
N ALA A 200 -5.28 -8.56 2.12
CA ALA A 200 -6.69 -8.20 2.20
C ALA A 200 -6.87 -6.81 2.84
N ALA A 201 -6.18 -6.54 3.96
CA ALA A 201 -6.20 -5.26 4.64
C ALA A 201 -5.72 -4.11 3.74
N LEU A 202 -4.63 -4.32 2.99
CA LEU A 202 -4.13 -3.33 2.03
C LEU A 202 -5.11 -3.06 0.88
N ASN A 203 -5.83 -4.08 0.39
CA ASN A 203 -6.87 -3.88 -0.63
C ASN A 203 -8.08 -3.14 -0.08
N VAL A 204 -8.48 -3.42 1.16
CA VAL A 204 -9.55 -2.65 1.84
C VAL A 204 -9.09 -1.21 2.06
N ALA A 205 -7.83 -0.98 2.45
CA ALA A 205 -7.26 0.37 2.55
C ALA A 205 -7.29 1.10 1.21
N ASN A 206 -6.99 0.41 0.12
CA ASN A 206 -7.06 0.95 -1.24
C ASN A 206 -8.49 1.37 -1.62
N ALA A 207 -9.46 0.48 -1.39
CA ALA A 207 -10.87 0.77 -1.62
C ALA A 207 -11.38 1.95 -0.75
N LEU A 208 -11.02 1.95 0.54
CA LEU A 208 -11.38 3.00 1.49
C LEU A 208 -10.77 4.35 1.08
N GLY A 209 -9.49 4.37 0.71
CA GLY A 209 -8.79 5.57 0.26
C GLY A 209 -9.40 6.14 -1.01
N ALA A 210 -9.64 5.30 -2.02
CA ALA A 210 -10.34 5.70 -3.24
C ALA A 210 -11.74 6.23 -2.96
N PHE A 211 -12.53 5.54 -2.12
CA PHE A 211 -13.89 5.94 -1.78
C PHE A 211 -13.93 7.30 -1.05
N LEU A 212 -13.16 7.46 0.02
CA LEU A 212 -13.14 8.70 0.79
C LEU A 212 -12.54 9.87 -0.01
N GLY A 213 -11.51 9.61 -0.82
CA GLY A 213 -10.96 10.59 -1.75
C GLY A 213 -12.00 11.05 -2.78
N GLY A 214 -12.74 10.11 -3.36
CA GLY A 214 -13.83 10.40 -4.29
C GLY A 214 -14.98 11.17 -3.64
N LEU A 215 -15.31 10.85 -2.38
CA LEU A 215 -16.35 11.54 -1.62
C LEU A 215 -16.04 13.01 -1.41
N VAL A 216 -14.82 13.34 -0.96
CA VAL A 216 -14.43 14.76 -0.75
C VAL A 216 -14.29 15.52 -2.06
N ILE A 217 -13.85 14.85 -3.14
CA ILE A 217 -13.87 15.45 -4.48
C ILE A 217 -15.31 15.73 -4.93
N ALA A 218 -16.24 14.79 -4.71
CA ALA A 218 -17.65 14.95 -5.06
C ALA A 218 -18.34 16.08 -4.26
N TRP A 219 -17.88 16.36 -3.04
CA TRP A 219 -18.30 17.54 -2.26
C TRP A 219 -17.68 18.85 -2.72
N GLY A 220 -16.85 18.85 -3.77
CA GLY A 220 -16.25 20.04 -4.36
C GLY A 220 -14.99 20.53 -3.65
N TRP A 221 -14.37 19.72 -2.77
CA TRP A 221 -13.15 20.14 -2.03
C TRP A 221 -11.87 20.09 -2.88
N GLY A 222 -11.97 19.62 -4.13
CA GLY A 222 -10.87 19.59 -5.10
C GLY A 222 -9.94 18.38 -4.99
N TYR A 223 -9.01 18.25 -5.93
CA TYR A 223 -8.14 17.08 -6.07
C TYR A 223 -7.01 16.98 -5.03
N VAL A 224 -6.79 18.03 -4.25
CA VAL A 224 -5.82 18.03 -3.14
C VAL A 224 -6.43 17.45 -1.85
N ALA A 225 -7.74 17.58 -1.65
CA ALA A 225 -8.43 17.14 -0.45
C ALA A 225 -8.20 15.66 -0.06
N PRO A 226 -8.11 14.69 -1.00
CA PRO A 226 -7.78 13.30 -0.67
C PRO A 226 -6.49 13.14 0.15
N ALA A 227 -5.48 13.99 -0.08
CA ALA A 227 -4.23 13.95 0.70
C ALA A 227 -4.48 14.36 2.17
N LEU A 228 -5.30 15.37 2.42
CA LEU A 228 -5.65 15.81 3.78
C LEU A 228 -6.50 14.79 4.52
N VAL A 229 -7.49 14.18 3.84
CA VAL A 229 -8.23 13.03 4.37
C VAL A 229 -7.26 11.92 4.73
N GLY A 230 -6.29 11.67 3.85
CA GLY A 230 -5.25 10.70 4.07
C GLY A 230 -4.37 10.98 5.28
N ALA A 231 -4.02 12.24 5.53
CA ALA A 231 -3.28 12.64 6.72
C ALA A 231 -4.08 12.36 8.00
N CYS A 232 -5.39 12.66 8.01
CA CYS A 232 -6.28 12.31 9.11
C CYS A 232 -6.32 10.79 9.34
N LEU A 233 -6.44 10.00 8.27
CA LEU A 233 -6.43 8.55 8.34
C LEU A 233 -5.10 7.99 8.89
N ALA A 234 -3.96 8.56 8.49
CA ALA A 234 -2.66 8.18 9.05
C ALA A 234 -2.57 8.47 10.57
N VAL A 235 -3.10 9.62 11.02
CA VAL A 235 -3.18 9.95 12.46
C VAL A 235 -4.12 9.01 13.21
N LEU A 236 -5.27 8.66 12.64
CA LEU A 236 -6.18 7.67 13.23
C LEU A 236 -5.52 6.28 13.31
N GLY A 237 -4.80 5.87 12.26
CA GLY A 237 -4.02 4.64 12.24
C GLY A 237 -2.95 4.62 13.34
N LEU A 238 -2.29 5.76 13.61
CA LEU A 238 -1.37 5.91 14.73
C LEU A 238 -2.07 5.71 16.08
N GLY A 239 -3.28 6.27 16.24
CA GLY A 239 -4.10 6.04 17.43
C GLY A 239 -4.38 4.55 17.67
N VAL A 240 -4.72 3.81 16.61
CA VAL A 240 -4.91 2.34 16.69
C VAL A 240 -3.59 1.63 17.02
N ALA A 241 -2.47 2.06 16.43
CA ALA A 241 -1.16 1.47 16.72
C ALA A 241 -0.77 1.68 18.19
N LEU A 242 -0.97 2.88 18.73
CA LEU A 242 -0.71 3.18 20.13
C LEU A 242 -1.59 2.31 21.05
N ALA A 243 -2.88 2.18 20.74
CA ALA A 243 -3.77 1.29 21.48
C ALA A 243 -3.32 -0.18 21.42
N SER A 244 -2.88 -0.68 20.26
CA SER A 244 -2.35 -2.04 20.08
C SER A 244 -1.13 -2.28 20.97
N GLY A 245 -0.15 -1.39 20.97
CA GLY A 245 1.04 -1.55 21.79
C GLY A 245 0.79 -1.40 23.29
N LEU A 246 -0.14 -0.52 23.69
CA LEU A 246 -0.57 -0.40 25.09
C LEU A 246 -1.26 -1.67 25.58
N LEU A 247 -2.10 -2.30 24.76
CA LEU A 247 -2.77 -3.55 25.08
C LEU A 247 -1.81 -4.75 25.10
N GLU A 248 -0.83 -4.77 24.21
CA GLU A 248 0.21 -5.80 24.17
C GLU A 248 1.10 -5.75 25.41
N ARG A 249 1.48 -4.55 25.89
CA ARG A 249 2.22 -4.42 27.16
C ARG A 249 1.49 -5.05 28.34
N LYS A 250 0.15 -5.08 28.31
CA LYS A 250 -0.68 -5.73 29.35
C LYS A 250 -0.81 -7.24 29.15
N LYS A 251 -0.75 -7.72 27.90
CA LYS A 251 -0.82 -9.13 27.52
C LYS A 251 0.16 -9.38 26.37
N PRO A 252 1.43 -9.71 26.67
CA PRO A 252 2.45 -9.92 25.66
C PRO A 252 2.00 -11.01 24.67
N LEU A 253 2.38 -10.87 23.41
CA LEU A 253 2.26 -11.96 22.46
C LEU A 253 3.08 -13.15 23.00
N ALA A 254 2.48 -14.34 22.99
CA ALA A 254 3.19 -15.55 23.40
C ALA A 254 4.36 -15.77 22.44
N ALA A 255 5.58 -15.82 22.98
CA ALA A 255 6.80 -16.11 22.25
C ALA A 255 6.81 -17.55 21.73
#